data_AF-A0A847FL17-F1
#
_entry.id   AF-A0A847FL17-F1
#
_cell.length_a   1.000
_cell.length_b   1.000
_cell.length_c   1.000
_cell.angle_alpha   90.00
_cell.angle_beta   90.00
_cell.angle_gamma   90.00
#
_symmetry.space_group_name_H-M   'P 1'
#
loop_
_entity.id
_entity.type
_entity.pdbx_description
1 polymer ?
#
loop_
_entity_poly.entity_id
_entity_poly.type
_entity_poly.pdbx_seq_one_letter_code
_entity_poly.pdbx_strand_id
1 'polypeptide(L)'
;MEFIRVAAAERLKMKRTLGLWLAPLAPLVIIALQMAVVLDGRVFYEQAPQETWGSYVRQTMFLWSVLMLPLFITLETALLANLEHANQQWKHLYALPIRRGAIYAAKQLNGMMLIGLSMVALTAFTGLSGLALWLIAPGLGFEEPVPWADILRYAGLSYLASWLIISIHTWIALRWPSFVVASAAGIAFVVVAVMVIQSKYGPWYPWTLPAILVNDLSEGLKPWTALALGSLGGLAVAMLGGWEVSRRDAL
;
A
#
# COMPACT_ATOMS: atom_id res chain seq x y z
N MET A 1 4.64 -18.41 21.84
CA MET A 1 4.22 -17.30 22.73
C MET A 1 5.07 -16.04 22.58
N GLU A 2 6.38 -16.14 22.35
CA GLU A 2 7.28 -14.99 22.16
C GLU A 2 6.86 -14.06 21.01
N PHE A 3 6.61 -14.59 19.80
CA PHE A 3 6.16 -13.80 18.64
C PHE A 3 4.90 -12.98 18.92
N ILE A 4 3.89 -13.56 19.58
CA ILE A 4 2.64 -12.88 19.91
C ILE A 4 2.89 -11.69 20.85
N ARG A 5 3.80 -11.84 21.82
CA ARG A 5 4.18 -10.75 22.72
C ARG A 5 4.91 -9.64 21.98
N VAL A 6 5.82 -9.97 21.06
CA VAL A 6 6.54 -9.00 20.23
C VAL A 6 5.58 -8.24 19.31
N ALA A 7 4.66 -8.95 18.65
CA ALA A 7 3.65 -8.34 17.80
C ALA A 7 2.71 -7.40 18.59
N ALA A 8 2.28 -7.81 19.79
CA ALA A 8 1.46 -6.97 20.67
C ALA A 8 2.21 -5.72 21.13
N ALA A 9 3.49 -5.84 21.48
CA ALA A 9 4.33 -4.71 21.88
C ALA A 9 4.52 -3.72 20.72
N GLU A 10 4.82 -4.21 19.51
CA GLU A 10 4.93 -3.36 18.33
C GLU A 10 3.59 -2.67 17.99
N ARG A 11 2.45 -3.37 18.11
CA ARG A 11 1.12 -2.76 17.91
C ARG A 11 0.86 -1.62 18.89
N LEU A 12 1.33 -1.72 20.13
CA LEU A 12 1.22 -0.63 21.11
C LEU A 12 2.09 0.57 20.73
N LYS A 13 3.28 0.34 20.17
CA LYS A 13 4.13 1.42 19.64
C LYS A 13 3.46 2.12 18.46
N MET A 14 2.81 1.37 17.57
CA MET A 14 2.07 1.93 16.42
C MET A 14 0.96 2.89 16.85
N LYS A 15 0.27 2.62 17.96
CA LYS A 15 -0.75 3.54 18.54
C LYS A 15 -0.23 4.94 18.82
N ARG A 16 1.08 5.07 19.00
CA ARG A 16 1.76 6.35 19.28
C ARG A 16 2.47 6.91 18.04
N THR A 17 2.44 6.21 16.91
CA THR A 17 3.00 6.70 15.65
C THR A 17 1.96 7.40 14.80
N LEU A 18 2.43 8.34 13.96
CA LEU A 18 1.61 9.01 12.95
C LEU A 18 1.03 8.03 11.91
N GLY A 19 1.60 6.82 11.75
CA GLY A 19 1.16 5.87 10.72
C GLY A 19 -0.32 5.47 10.79
N LEU A 20 -0.89 5.36 12.00
CA LEU A 20 -2.32 5.10 12.14
C LEU A 20 -3.21 6.26 11.68
N TRP A 21 -2.73 7.50 11.81
CA TRP A 21 -3.43 8.69 11.30
C TRP A 21 -3.24 8.83 9.79
N LEU A 22 -2.08 8.44 9.28
CA LEU A 22 -1.79 8.45 7.86
C LEU A 22 -2.58 7.39 7.09
N ALA A 23 -2.88 6.24 7.71
CA ALA A 23 -3.62 5.14 7.08
C ALA A 23 -4.98 5.56 6.45
N PRO A 24 -5.87 6.31 7.13
CA PRO A 24 -7.06 6.90 6.50
C PRO A 24 -6.78 8.21 5.76
N LEU A 25 -5.76 8.98 6.14
CA LEU A 25 -5.48 10.26 5.47
C LEU A 25 -5.00 10.07 4.02
N ALA A 26 -4.12 9.10 3.77
CA ALA A 26 -3.60 8.83 2.43
C ALA A 26 -4.70 8.53 1.40
N PRO A 27 -5.65 7.60 1.64
CA PRO A 27 -6.74 7.36 0.69
C PRO A 27 -7.69 8.55 0.60
N LEU A 28 -7.91 9.31 1.68
CA LEU A 28 -8.73 10.52 1.64
C LEU A 28 -8.21 11.54 0.62
N VAL A 29 -6.89 11.72 0.51
CA VAL A 29 -6.29 12.62 -0.49
C VAL A 29 -6.60 12.17 -1.91
N ILE A 30 -6.49 10.87 -2.20
CA ILE A 30 -6.81 10.33 -3.52
C ILE A 30 -8.29 10.48 -3.83
N ILE A 31 -9.17 10.22 -2.86
CA ILE A 31 -10.60 10.38 -3.04
C ILE A 31 -10.98 11.84 -3.28
N ALA A 32 -10.41 12.78 -2.51
CA ALA A 32 -10.63 14.21 -2.73
C ALA A 32 -10.19 14.65 -4.14
N LEU A 33 -9.03 14.16 -4.59
CA LEU A 33 -8.55 14.43 -5.94
C LEU A 33 -9.48 13.84 -7.01
N GLN A 34 -9.92 12.60 -6.86
CA GLN A 34 -10.82 11.94 -7.81
C GLN A 34 -12.21 12.61 -7.85
N MET A 35 -12.73 13.04 -6.70
CA MET A 35 -13.94 13.86 -6.62
C MET A 35 -13.77 15.16 -7.42
N ALA A 36 -12.64 15.86 -7.25
CA ALA A 36 -12.37 17.09 -7.98
C ALA A 36 -12.29 16.85 -9.50
N VAL A 37 -11.65 15.76 -9.93
CA VAL A 37 -11.57 15.36 -11.34
C VAL A 37 -12.96 15.10 -11.93
N VAL A 38 -13.84 14.39 -11.21
CA VAL A 38 -15.22 14.15 -11.67
C VAL A 38 -16.01 15.45 -11.77
N LEU A 39 -15.88 16.32 -10.77
CA LEU A 39 -16.62 17.58 -10.70
C LEU A 39 -16.16 18.62 -11.75
N ASP A 40 -14.91 18.56 -12.18
CA ASP A 40 -14.36 19.36 -13.29
C ASP A 40 -14.74 18.76 -14.65
N GLY A 41 -14.66 17.42 -14.77
CA GLY A 41 -14.94 16.67 -15.99
C GLY A 41 -16.40 16.25 -16.21
N ARG A 42 -17.39 16.95 -15.63
CA ARG A 42 -18.81 16.50 -15.62
C ARG A 42 -19.36 16.11 -16.98
N VAL A 43 -19.03 16.87 -18.02
CA VAL A 43 -19.49 16.64 -19.40
C VAL A 43 -19.11 15.24 -19.90
N PHE A 44 -17.97 14.69 -19.49
CA PHE A 44 -17.56 13.32 -19.85
C PHE A 44 -18.46 12.26 -19.19
N TYR A 45 -18.81 12.45 -17.92
CA TYR A 45 -19.64 11.52 -17.16
C TYR A 45 -21.11 11.57 -17.53
N GLU A 46 -21.62 12.76 -17.91
CA GLU A 46 -22.99 12.94 -18.42
C GLU A 46 -23.24 12.19 -19.74
N GLN A 47 -22.20 12.01 -20.56
CA GLN A 47 -22.31 11.33 -21.87
C GLN A 47 -22.41 9.81 -21.76
N ALA A 48 -21.87 9.21 -20.69
CA ALA A 48 -21.90 7.77 -20.46
C ALA A 48 -22.23 7.41 -19.00
N PRO A 49 -23.43 7.75 -18.49
CA PRO A 49 -23.77 7.58 -17.06
C PRO A 49 -23.68 6.13 -16.58
N GLN A 50 -23.95 5.18 -17.48
CA GLN A 50 -23.93 3.74 -17.19
C GLN A 50 -22.51 3.20 -16.92
N GLU A 51 -21.46 3.90 -17.35
CA GLU A 51 -20.06 3.51 -17.14
C GLU A 51 -19.35 4.33 -16.05
N THR A 52 -20.04 5.30 -15.45
CA THR A 52 -19.46 6.24 -14.48
C THR A 52 -18.82 5.54 -13.29
N TRP A 53 -19.55 4.62 -12.63
CA TRP A 53 -19.01 3.87 -11.49
C TRP A 53 -17.78 3.05 -11.87
N GLY A 54 -17.83 2.35 -13.00
CA GLY A 54 -16.73 1.51 -13.49
C GLY A 54 -15.46 2.32 -13.77
N SER A 55 -15.62 3.48 -14.42
CA SER A 55 -14.52 4.40 -14.70
C SER A 55 -13.97 5.04 -13.42
N TYR A 56 -14.84 5.51 -12.54
CA TYR A 56 -14.47 6.14 -11.27
C TYR A 56 -13.68 5.19 -10.37
N VAL A 57 -14.17 3.96 -10.17
CA VAL A 57 -13.50 2.95 -9.34
C VAL A 57 -12.16 2.56 -9.96
N ARG A 58 -12.10 2.31 -11.27
CA ARG A 58 -10.87 1.94 -11.97
C ARG A 58 -9.82 3.03 -11.87
N GLN A 59 -10.19 4.28 -12.14
CA GLN A 59 -9.27 5.43 -12.08
C GLN A 59 -8.77 5.67 -10.64
N THR A 60 -9.66 5.58 -9.66
CA THR A 60 -9.32 5.70 -8.23
C THR A 60 -8.34 4.61 -7.80
N MET A 61 -8.65 3.35 -8.12
CA MET A 61 -7.81 2.20 -7.77
C MET A 61 -6.47 2.22 -8.48
N PHE A 62 -6.44 2.61 -9.76
CA PHE A 62 -5.22 2.74 -10.54
C PHE A 62 -4.32 3.84 -9.97
N LEU A 63 -4.86 5.03 -9.74
CA LEU A 63 -4.08 6.16 -9.19
C LEU A 63 -3.53 5.84 -7.79
N TRP A 64 -4.34 5.23 -6.95
CA TRP A 64 -3.88 4.72 -5.66
C TRP A 64 -2.74 3.72 -5.84
N SER A 65 -2.91 2.72 -6.71
CA SER A 65 -1.98 1.60 -6.87
C SER A 65 -0.64 2.00 -7.50
N VAL A 66 -0.63 2.92 -8.46
CA VAL A 66 0.59 3.31 -9.18
C VAL A 66 1.44 4.31 -8.41
N LEU A 67 0.80 5.19 -7.64
CA LEU A 67 1.47 6.34 -7.05
C LEU A 67 1.40 6.31 -5.53
N MET A 68 0.19 6.32 -4.96
CA MET A 68 0.03 6.62 -3.54
C MET A 68 0.36 5.43 -2.65
N LEU A 69 -0.01 4.22 -3.07
CA LEU A 69 0.28 2.97 -2.37
C LEU A 69 1.79 2.75 -2.18
N PRO A 70 2.65 2.74 -3.22
CA PRO A 70 4.08 2.53 -3.01
C PRO A 70 4.74 3.62 -2.17
N LEU A 71 4.31 4.88 -2.29
CA LEU A 71 4.79 5.98 -1.43
C LEU A 71 4.36 5.79 0.03
N PHE A 72 3.10 5.39 0.25
CA PHE A 72 2.57 5.10 1.58
C PHE A 72 3.30 3.92 2.22
N ILE A 73 3.53 2.82 1.48
CA ILE A 73 4.32 1.67 1.94
C ILE A 73 5.72 2.12 2.38
N THR A 74 6.39 2.93 1.55
CA THR A 74 7.73 3.45 1.85
C THR A 74 7.72 4.26 3.15
N LEU A 75 6.79 5.22 3.26
CA LEU A 75 6.70 6.09 4.42
C LEU A 75 6.40 5.30 5.70
N GLU A 76 5.41 4.41 5.67
CA GLU A 76 5.00 3.61 6.83
C GLU A 76 6.13 2.70 7.31
N THR A 77 6.77 1.97 6.41
CA THR A 77 7.89 1.08 6.78
C THR A 77 9.09 1.87 7.31
N ALA A 78 9.36 3.06 6.75
CA ALA A 78 10.38 3.97 7.26
C ALA A 78 10.03 4.50 8.67
N LEU A 79 8.77 4.87 8.93
CA LEU A 79 8.30 5.30 10.26
C LEU A 79 8.40 4.17 11.29
N LEU A 80 7.98 2.94 10.91
CA LEU A 80 8.05 1.76 11.77
C LEU A 80 9.49 1.36 12.13
N ALA A 81 10.43 1.52 11.20
CA ALA A 81 11.85 1.28 11.47
C ALA A 81 12.48 2.44 12.26
N ASN A 82 12.07 3.68 11.99
CA ASN A 82 12.58 4.85 12.70
C ASN A 82 12.26 4.81 14.19
N LEU A 83 11.18 4.15 14.61
CA LEU A 83 10.93 3.88 16.03
C LEU A 83 12.08 3.18 16.74
N GLU A 84 12.86 2.35 16.05
CA GLU A 84 13.98 1.61 16.63
C GLU A 84 15.32 2.30 16.40
N HIS A 85 15.45 2.99 15.27
CA HIS A 85 16.66 3.76 14.96
C HIS A 85 16.73 5.06 15.75
N ALA A 86 15.58 5.66 16.08
CA ALA A 86 15.50 6.82 16.95
C ALA A 86 16.09 6.49 18.33
N ASN A 87 17.02 7.33 18.78
CA ASN A 87 17.71 7.18 20.07
C ASN A 87 18.47 5.85 20.26
N GLN A 88 18.88 5.18 19.18
CA GLN A 88 19.61 3.91 19.22
C GLN A 88 18.89 2.79 20.00
N GLN A 89 17.55 2.82 20.06
CA GLN A 89 16.75 1.82 20.78
C GLN A 89 16.96 0.39 20.27
N TRP A 90 17.37 0.23 19.01
CA TRP A 90 17.77 -1.05 18.43
C TRP A 90 18.85 -1.78 19.24
N LYS A 91 19.80 -1.06 19.87
CA LYS A 91 20.84 -1.66 20.73
C LYS A 91 20.24 -2.32 21.97
N HIS A 92 19.31 -1.63 22.62
CA HIS A 92 18.59 -2.16 23.78
C HIS A 92 17.69 -3.35 23.39
N LEU A 93 17.02 -3.25 22.24
CA LEU A 93 16.14 -4.31 21.75
C LEU A 93 16.92 -5.58 21.39
N TYR A 94 18.10 -5.44 20.80
CA TYR A 94 18.96 -6.58 20.42
C TYR A 94 19.79 -7.15 21.58
N ALA A 95 19.85 -6.45 22.72
CA ALA A 95 20.41 -6.99 23.96
C ALA A 95 19.42 -7.90 24.71
N LEU A 96 18.12 -7.82 24.40
CA LEU A 96 17.13 -8.73 24.96
C LEU A 96 17.29 -10.14 24.35
N PRO A 97 16.95 -11.22 25.10
CA PRO A 97 17.00 -12.59 24.61
C PRO A 97 15.81 -12.91 23.68
N ILE A 98 15.55 -12.02 22.72
CA ILE A 98 14.46 -12.13 21.73
C ILE A 98 15.08 -12.45 20.37
N ARG A 99 14.46 -13.38 19.64
CA ARG A 99 14.92 -13.71 18.28
C ARG A 99 14.73 -12.51 17.34
N ARG A 100 15.82 -12.04 16.73
CA ARG A 100 15.79 -10.89 15.79
C ARG A 100 14.88 -11.11 14.58
N GLY A 101 14.81 -12.34 14.08
CA GLY A 101 13.86 -12.72 13.03
C GLY A 101 12.40 -12.55 13.46
N ALA A 102 12.07 -12.71 14.75
CA ALA A 102 10.72 -12.47 15.27
C ALA A 102 10.37 -10.98 15.31
N ILE A 103 11.36 -10.11 15.57
CA ILE A 103 11.20 -8.65 15.50
C ILE A 103 10.92 -8.23 14.05
N TYR A 104 11.72 -8.72 13.10
CA TYR A 104 11.50 -8.47 11.66
C TYR A 104 10.11 -8.92 11.23
N ALA A 105 9.71 -10.15 11.56
CA ALA A 105 8.41 -10.69 11.20
C ALA A 105 7.24 -9.89 11.82
N ALA A 106 7.41 -9.42 13.06
CA ALA A 106 6.41 -8.57 13.70
C ALA A 106 6.26 -7.22 12.98
N LYS A 107 7.36 -6.60 12.55
CA LYS A 107 7.31 -5.35 11.77
C LYS A 107 6.67 -5.54 10.40
N GLN A 108 7.05 -6.60 9.70
CA GLN A 108 6.44 -6.96 8.43
C GLN A 108 4.92 -7.11 8.59
N LEU A 109 4.46 -7.86 9.60
CA LEU A 109 3.05 -8.05 9.87
C LEU A 109 2.33 -6.74 10.20
N ASN A 110 2.95 -5.88 10.99
CA ASN A 110 2.38 -4.59 11.36
C ASN A 110 2.27 -3.62 10.17
N GLY A 111 3.30 -3.56 9.32
CA GLY A 111 3.25 -2.82 8.06
C GLY A 111 2.11 -3.33 7.18
N MET A 112 2.01 -4.66 7.00
CA MET A 112 0.92 -5.29 6.27
C MET A 112 -0.46 -4.94 6.84
N MET A 113 -0.61 -4.91 8.17
CA MET A 113 -1.87 -4.51 8.83
C MET A 113 -2.23 -3.04 8.60
N LEU A 114 -1.25 -2.12 8.66
CA LEU A 114 -1.50 -0.69 8.39
C LEU A 114 -1.92 -0.43 6.95
N ILE A 115 -1.22 -1.07 6.02
CA ILE A 115 -1.54 -0.95 4.59
C ILE A 115 -2.90 -1.59 4.31
N GLY A 116 -3.20 -2.73 4.95
CA GLY A 116 -4.53 -3.35 4.89
C GLY A 116 -5.63 -2.44 5.42
N LEU A 117 -5.39 -1.76 6.55
CA LEU A 117 -6.32 -0.76 7.09
C LEU A 117 -6.53 0.40 6.11
N SER A 118 -5.47 0.88 5.46
CA SER A 118 -5.56 1.92 4.44
C SER A 118 -6.35 1.48 3.22
N MET A 119 -6.22 0.21 2.79
CA MET A 119 -7.03 -0.37 1.72
C MET A 119 -8.52 -0.49 2.08
N VAL A 120 -8.82 -0.85 3.33
CA VAL A 120 -10.21 -0.85 3.84
C VAL A 120 -10.76 0.58 3.86
N ALA A 121 -9.97 1.56 4.33
CA ALA A 121 -10.36 2.96 4.30
C ALA A 121 -10.59 3.46 2.88
N LEU A 122 -9.71 3.12 1.93
CA LEU A 122 -9.89 3.44 0.50
C LEU A 122 -11.21 2.87 -0.02
N THR A 123 -11.48 1.59 0.21
CA THR A 123 -12.72 0.92 -0.21
C THR A 123 -13.95 1.65 0.32
N ALA A 124 -13.97 1.95 1.63
CA ALA A 124 -15.07 2.66 2.26
C ALA A 124 -15.23 4.07 1.68
N PHE A 125 -14.14 4.81 1.53
CA PHE A 125 -14.17 6.18 1.02
C PHE A 125 -14.56 6.25 -0.45
N THR A 126 -14.17 5.29 -1.30
CA THR A 126 -14.63 5.21 -2.70
C THR A 126 -16.15 5.02 -2.79
N GLY A 127 -16.73 4.18 -1.94
CA GLY A 127 -18.18 4.02 -1.91
C GLY A 127 -18.90 5.28 -1.39
N LEU A 128 -18.40 5.84 -0.28
CA LEU A 128 -18.97 7.05 0.32
C LEU A 128 -18.85 8.29 -0.58
N SER A 129 -17.76 8.41 -1.32
CA SER A 129 -17.53 9.53 -2.24
C SER A 129 -18.47 9.49 -3.43
N GLY A 130 -18.75 8.32 -4.00
CA GLY A 130 -19.77 8.19 -5.04
C GLY A 130 -21.17 8.52 -4.54
N LEU A 131 -21.53 8.13 -3.30
CA LEU A 131 -22.78 8.56 -2.67
C LEU A 131 -22.83 10.09 -2.45
N ALA A 132 -21.70 10.71 -2.10
CA ALA A 132 -21.61 12.16 -1.99
C ALA A 132 -21.75 12.85 -3.36
N LEU A 133 -21.18 12.28 -4.42
CA LEU A 133 -21.32 12.80 -5.79
C LEU A 133 -22.76 12.74 -6.27
N TRP A 134 -23.47 11.66 -5.97
CA TRP A 134 -24.90 11.55 -6.25
C TRP A 134 -25.71 12.69 -5.60
N LEU A 135 -25.39 13.07 -4.36
CA LEU A 135 -26.08 14.16 -3.65
C LEU A 135 -25.73 15.56 -4.18
N ILE A 136 -24.46 15.78 -4.55
CA ILE A 136 -23.93 17.12 -4.89
C ILE A 136 -24.07 17.42 -6.39
N ALA A 137 -24.02 16.38 -7.23
CA ALA A 137 -24.09 16.47 -8.69
C ALA A 137 -24.93 15.31 -9.25
N PRO A 138 -26.26 15.35 -9.08
CA PRO A 138 -27.15 14.33 -9.64
C PRO A 138 -27.11 14.36 -11.18
N GLY A 139 -27.33 13.21 -11.79
CA GLY A 139 -27.32 13.01 -13.25
C GLY A 139 -25.98 12.54 -13.82
N LEU A 140 -24.95 12.37 -12.98
CA LEU A 140 -23.63 11.89 -13.40
C LEU A 140 -23.54 10.36 -13.54
N GLY A 141 -24.56 9.59 -13.14
CA GLY A 141 -24.53 8.12 -13.18
C GLY A 141 -24.16 7.45 -11.85
N PHE A 142 -24.04 8.23 -10.76
CA PHE A 142 -23.82 7.68 -9.40
C PHE A 142 -25.13 7.23 -8.72
N GLU A 143 -26.27 7.36 -9.41
CA GLU A 143 -27.57 6.83 -8.98
C GLU A 143 -27.61 5.30 -8.98
N GLU A 144 -26.79 4.67 -9.83
CA GLU A 144 -26.68 3.21 -9.92
C GLU A 144 -26.08 2.64 -8.62
N PRO A 145 -26.37 1.36 -8.28
CA PRO A 145 -25.84 0.74 -7.08
C PRO A 145 -24.31 0.74 -7.03
N VAL A 146 -23.75 1.05 -5.86
CA VAL A 146 -22.30 1.02 -5.64
C VAL A 146 -21.73 -0.38 -5.97
N PRO A 147 -20.73 -0.51 -6.86
CA PRO A 147 -20.18 -1.81 -7.26
C PRO A 147 -19.18 -2.34 -6.23
N TRP A 148 -19.66 -2.64 -5.01
CA TRP A 148 -18.81 -3.09 -3.90
C TRP A 148 -17.96 -4.31 -4.23
N ALA A 149 -18.47 -5.23 -5.05
CA ALA A 149 -17.75 -6.43 -5.48
C ALA A 149 -16.47 -6.06 -6.24
N ASP A 150 -16.55 -5.10 -7.17
CA ASP A 150 -15.39 -4.66 -7.94
C ASP A 150 -14.42 -3.86 -7.08
N ILE A 151 -14.92 -2.95 -6.23
CA ILE A 151 -14.09 -2.17 -5.30
C ILE A 151 -13.28 -3.12 -4.39
N LEU A 152 -13.94 -4.11 -3.79
CA LEU A 152 -13.29 -5.11 -2.92
C LEU A 152 -12.33 -6.00 -3.70
N ARG A 153 -12.67 -6.38 -4.93
CA ARG A 153 -11.81 -7.18 -5.80
C ARG A 153 -10.53 -6.42 -6.16
N TYR A 154 -10.63 -5.17 -6.60
CA TYR A 154 -9.46 -4.35 -6.89
C TYR A 154 -8.62 -4.11 -5.63
N ALA A 155 -9.22 -3.66 -4.53
CA ALA A 155 -8.49 -3.36 -3.30
C ALA A 155 -7.81 -4.60 -2.71
N GLY A 156 -8.52 -5.73 -2.64
CA GLY A 156 -8.00 -6.98 -2.08
C GLY A 156 -6.88 -7.58 -2.91
N LEU A 157 -7.02 -7.62 -4.23
CA LEU A 157 -5.99 -8.16 -5.11
C LEU A 157 -4.78 -7.22 -5.24
N SER A 158 -4.98 -5.89 -5.29
CA SER A 158 -3.88 -4.92 -5.23
C SER A 158 -3.13 -4.98 -3.91
N TYR A 159 -3.81 -5.24 -2.78
CA TYR A 159 -3.16 -5.47 -1.50
C TYR A 159 -2.23 -6.67 -1.57
N LEU A 160 -2.68 -7.81 -2.11
CA LEU A 160 -1.84 -9.01 -2.27
C LEU A 160 -0.67 -8.80 -3.24
N ALA A 161 -0.89 -8.07 -4.34
CA ALA A 161 0.17 -7.72 -5.30
C ALA A 161 1.22 -6.76 -4.70
N SER A 162 0.85 -6.00 -3.66
CA SER A 162 1.77 -5.04 -3.02
C SER A 162 2.74 -5.67 -2.03
N TRP A 163 2.55 -6.94 -1.63
CA TRP A 163 3.34 -7.58 -0.57
C TRP A 163 4.85 -7.55 -0.83
N LEU A 164 5.27 -7.71 -2.09
CA LEU A 164 6.67 -7.60 -2.49
C LEU A 164 7.25 -6.21 -2.17
N ILE A 165 6.50 -5.15 -2.46
CA ILE A 165 6.89 -3.77 -2.14
C ILE A 165 7.04 -3.61 -0.62
N ILE A 166 6.07 -4.14 0.16
CA ILE A 166 6.09 -4.08 1.63
C ILE A 166 7.35 -4.77 2.17
N SER A 167 7.67 -5.96 1.68
CA SER A 167 8.83 -6.72 2.13
C SER A 167 10.16 -6.07 1.76
N ILE A 168 10.28 -5.54 0.54
CA ILE A 168 11.47 -4.79 0.11
C ILE A 168 11.67 -3.57 1.00
N HIS A 169 10.63 -2.76 1.21
CA HIS A 169 10.75 -1.52 1.98
C HIS A 169 10.95 -1.76 3.47
N THR A 170 10.33 -2.79 4.05
CA THR A 170 10.61 -3.22 5.43
C THR A 170 12.08 -3.63 5.59
N TRP A 171 12.62 -4.36 4.60
CA TRP A 171 14.04 -4.74 4.61
C TRP A 171 14.96 -3.52 4.48
N ILE A 172 14.71 -2.62 3.53
CA ILE A 172 15.49 -1.37 3.34
C ILE A 172 15.47 -0.54 4.63
N ALA A 173 14.29 -0.31 5.20
CA ALA A 173 14.13 0.55 6.38
C ALA A 173 14.85 -0.01 7.62
N LEU A 174 14.95 -1.34 7.75
CA LEU A 174 15.71 -1.99 8.83
C LEU A 174 17.21 -2.10 8.51
N ARG A 175 17.58 -2.15 7.23
CA ARG A 175 18.96 -2.27 6.76
C ARG A 175 19.78 -1.02 7.04
N TRP A 176 19.20 0.15 6.85
CA TRP A 176 19.88 1.45 7.00
C TRP A 176 19.22 2.24 8.13
N PRO A 177 20.00 2.73 9.13
CA PRO A 177 19.48 3.49 10.26
C PRO A 177 19.20 4.96 9.89
N SER A 178 18.54 5.19 8.76
CA SER A 178 18.22 6.52 8.27
C SER A 178 16.85 6.54 7.61
N PHE A 179 15.93 7.30 8.21
CA PHE A 179 14.61 7.57 7.64
C PHE A 179 14.71 8.18 6.25
N VAL A 180 15.70 9.07 6.02
CA VAL A 180 15.92 9.74 4.74
C VAL A 180 16.29 8.74 3.66
N VAL A 181 17.19 7.79 3.95
CA VAL A 181 17.61 6.77 2.98
C VAL A 181 16.44 5.87 2.59
N ALA A 182 15.68 5.39 3.56
CA ALA A 182 14.51 4.56 3.31
C ALA A 182 13.45 5.29 2.46
N SER A 183 13.16 6.54 2.81
CA SER A 183 12.16 7.36 2.10
C SER A 183 12.60 7.73 0.68
N ALA A 184 13.86 8.15 0.51
CA ALA A 184 14.40 8.52 -0.80
C ALA A 184 14.43 7.34 -1.78
N ALA A 185 14.74 6.13 -1.29
CA ALA A 185 14.71 4.93 -2.11
C ALA A 185 13.30 4.68 -2.69
N GLY A 186 12.25 4.78 -1.86
CA GLY A 186 10.89 4.58 -2.35
C GLY A 186 10.42 5.64 -3.34
N ILE A 187 10.76 6.92 -3.10
CA ILE A 187 10.47 7.99 -4.05
C ILE A 187 11.14 7.71 -5.41
N ALA A 188 12.43 7.35 -5.40
CA ALA A 188 13.15 7.01 -6.62
C ALA A 188 12.52 5.83 -7.36
N PHE A 189 12.13 4.77 -6.64
CA PHE A 189 11.50 3.60 -7.25
C PHE A 189 10.11 3.89 -7.83
N VAL A 190 9.34 4.80 -7.23
CA VAL A 190 8.06 5.26 -7.77
C VAL A 190 8.25 6.07 -9.05
N VAL A 191 9.25 6.95 -9.10
CA VAL A 191 9.59 7.69 -10.34
C VAL A 191 9.91 6.72 -11.47
N VAL A 192 10.74 5.70 -11.19
CA VAL A 192 11.03 4.64 -12.17
C VAL A 192 9.77 3.86 -12.54
N ALA A 193 8.87 3.60 -11.59
CA ALA A 193 7.60 2.90 -11.84
C ALA A 193 6.79 3.60 -12.94
N VAL A 194 6.63 4.92 -12.81
CA VAL A 194 5.85 5.73 -13.77
C VAL A 194 6.50 5.72 -15.16
N MET A 195 7.83 5.70 -15.25
CA MET A 195 8.54 5.63 -16.54
C MET A 195 8.46 4.24 -17.19
N VAL A 196 8.44 3.17 -16.38
CA VAL A 196 8.57 1.79 -16.85
C VAL A 196 7.21 1.10 -17.04
N ILE A 197 6.12 1.61 -16.45
CA ILE A 197 4.81 0.95 -16.43
C ILE A 197 4.26 0.62 -17.82
N GLN A 198 4.49 1.48 -18.81
CA GLN A 198 4.05 1.28 -20.20
C GLN A 198 5.06 0.50 -21.05
N SER A 199 6.20 0.09 -20.49
CA SER A 199 7.23 -0.67 -21.19
C SER A 199 7.05 -2.17 -21.01
N LYS A 200 7.80 -2.96 -21.78
CA LYS A 200 7.88 -4.42 -21.63
C LYS A 200 8.32 -4.90 -20.23
N TYR A 201 8.94 -4.03 -19.44
CA TYR A 201 9.40 -4.34 -18.09
C TYR A 201 8.37 -4.03 -17.00
N GLY A 202 7.29 -3.30 -17.33
CA GLY A 202 6.22 -2.95 -16.39
C GLY A 202 5.68 -4.16 -15.62
N PRO A 203 5.32 -5.28 -16.27
CA PRO A 203 4.78 -6.46 -15.58
C PRO A 203 5.76 -7.16 -14.62
N TRP A 204 7.04 -6.81 -14.65
CA TRP A 204 8.09 -7.44 -13.84
C TRP A 204 8.61 -6.52 -12.73
N TYR A 205 8.29 -5.23 -12.80
CA TYR A 205 8.78 -4.25 -11.85
C TYR A 205 7.85 -4.19 -10.61
N PRO A 206 8.35 -4.40 -9.37
CA PRO A 206 7.49 -4.57 -8.20
C PRO A 206 6.50 -3.43 -7.94
N TRP A 207 6.94 -2.18 -8.15
CA TRP A 207 6.14 -0.99 -7.86
C TRP A 207 5.02 -0.73 -8.87
N THR A 208 5.03 -1.40 -10.02
CA THR A 208 3.95 -1.32 -11.02
C THR A 208 2.96 -2.46 -10.90
N LEU A 209 3.29 -3.55 -10.18
CA LEU A 209 2.43 -4.75 -10.10
C LEU A 209 1.00 -4.44 -9.63
N PRO A 210 0.77 -3.64 -8.56
CA PRO A 210 -0.60 -3.36 -8.11
C PRO A 210 -1.39 -2.56 -9.16
N ALA A 211 -0.74 -1.67 -9.91
CA ALA A 211 -1.39 -0.85 -10.93
C ALA A 211 -1.71 -1.65 -12.20
N ILE A 212 -0.77 -2.49 -12.65
CA ILE A 212 -0.99 -3.39 -13.77
C ILE A 212 -2.10 -4.39 -13.45
N LEU A 213 -2.14 -4.89 -12.21
CA LEU A 213 -3.22 -5.76 -11.75
C LEU A 213 -4.60 -5.09 -11.90
N VAL A 214 -4.73 -3.81 -11.55
CA VAL A 214 -5.99 -3.07 -11.74
C VAL A 214 -6.34 -3.01 -13.21
N ASN A 215 -5.38 -2.68 -14.08
CA ASN A 215 -5.62 -2.61 -15.53
C ASN A 215 -6.04 -3.96 -16.10
N ASP A 216 -5.29 -5.03 -15.81
CA ASP A 216 -5.59 -6.39 -16.27
C ASP A 216 -7.00 -6.83 -15.87
N LEU A 217 -7.37 -6.64 -14.60
CA LEU A 217 -8.72 -6.95 -14.12
C LEU A 217 -9.81 -6.17 -14.86
N SER A 218 -9.52 -4.91 -15.15
CA SER A 218 -10.43 -3.98 -15.77
C SER A 218 -10.65 -4.28 -17.27
N GLU A 219 -9.69 -4.96 -17.91
CA GLU A 219 -9.77 -5.50 -19.27
C GLU A 219 -10.29 -6.95 -19.31
N GLY A 220 -10.62 -7.54 -18.14
CA GLY A 220 -11.06 -8.93 -18.03
C GLY A 220 -9.93 -9.96 -18.14
N LEU A 221 -8.67 -9.53 -18.10
CA LEU A 221 -7.49 -10.38 -18.08
C LEU A 221 -7.27 -10.99 -16.68
N LYS A 222 -6.47 -12.07 -16.64
CA LYS A 222 -6.13 -12.77 -15.40
C LYS A 222 -4.78 -12.26 -14.86
N PRO A 223 -4.73 -11.56 -13.71
CA PRO A 223 -3.51 -10.91 -13.20
C PRO A 223 -2.57 -11.88 -12.45
N TRP A 224 -2.38 -13.10 -12.97
CA TRP A 224 -1.64 -14.15 -12.25
C TRP A 224 -0.17 -13.79 -12.04
N THR A 225 0.44 -13.11 -12.99
CA THR A 225 1.85 -12.68 -12.90
C THR A 225 2.03 -11.68 -11.78
N ALA A 226 1.21 -10.63 -11.73
CA ALA A 226 1.25 -9.61 -10.69
C ALA A 226 0.98 -10.19 -9.30
N LEU A 227 0.00 -11.10 -9.18
CA LEU A 227 -0.30 -11.78 -7.91
C LEU A 227 0.82 -12.72 -7.46
N ALA A 228 1.34 -13.55 -8.37
CA ALA A 228 2.40 -14.49 -8.05
C ALA A 228 3.69 -13.74 -7.64
N LEU A 229 4.11 -12.76 -8.44
CA LEU A 229 5.30 -11.96 -8.15
C LEU A 229 5.12 -11.13 -6.87
N GLY A 230 3.98 -10.47 -6.73
CA GLY A 230 3.68 -9.64 -5.56
C GLY A 230 3.60 -10.44 -4.26
N SER A 231 2.83 -11.53 -4.24
CA SER A 231 2.60 -12.32 -3.02
C SER A 231 3.73 -13.31 -2.73
N LEU A 232 4.09 -14.19 -3.68
CA LEU A 232 5.14 -15.19 -3.45
C LEU A 232 6.51 -14.53 -3.36
N GLY A 233 6.78 -13.54 -4.22
CA GLY A 233 8.00 -12.75 -4.15
C GLY A 233 8.09 -12.00 -2.82
N GLY A 234 6.99 -11.40 -2.35
CA GLY A 234 6.96 -10.76 -1.03
C GLY A 234 7.25 -11.71 0.11
N LEU A 235 6.63 -12.90 0.13
CA LEU A 235 6.93 -13.92 1.11
C LEU A 235 8.42 -14.34 1.08
N ALA A 236 8.98 -14.55 -0.11
CA ALA A 236 10.39 -14.91 -0.28
C ALA A 236 11.32 -13.81 0.24
N VAL A 237 11.08 -12.55 -0.13
CA VAL A 237 11.88 -11.40 0.34
C VAL A 237 11.74 -11.20 1.85
N ALA A 238 10.55 -11.39 2.42
CA ALA A 238 10.34 -11.32 3.87
C ALA A 238 11.13 -12.41 4.61
N MET A 239 11.15 -13.65 4.10
CA MET A 239 11.93 -14.74 4.70
C MET A 239 13.45 -14.46 4.60
N LEU A 240 13.92 -14.02 3.44
CA LEU A 240 15.33 -13.68 3.22
C LEU A 240 15.76 -12.50 4.10
N GLY A 241 14.94 -11.45 4.20
CA GLY A 241 15.19 -10.30 5.06
C GLY A 241 15.25 -10.68 6.54
N GLY A 242 14.32 -11.51 7.01
CA GLY A 242 14.33 -12.03 8.38
C GLY A 242 15.55 -12.90 8.68
N TRP A 243 15.98 -13.73 7.72
CA TRP A 243 17.19 -14.55 7.84
C TRP A 243 18.46 -13.69 7.89
N GLU A 244 18.61 -12.70 7.02
CA GLU A 244 19.78 -11.81 7.01
C GLU A 244 19.88 -11.00 8.32
N VAL A 245 18.78 -10.41 8.79
CA VAL A 245 18.74 -9.64 10.04
C VAL A 245 19.11 -10.50 11.25
N SER A 246 18.77 -11.80 11.21
CA SER A 246 19.12 -12.73 12.29
C SER A 246 20.62 -13.02 12.39
N ARG A 247 21.39 -12.85 11.30
CA ARG A 247 22.81 -13.18 11.21
C ARG A 247 23.74 -11.98 11.36
N ARG A 248 23.21 -10.76 11.43
CA ARG A 248 24.05 -9.58 11.61
C ARG A 248 24.58 -9.50 13.02
N ASP A 249 25.87 -9.25 13.18
CA ASP A 249 26.41 -8.86 14.47
C ASP A 249 26.04 -7.41 14.77
N ALA A 250 25.59 -7.15 16.00
CA ALA A 250 25.34 -5.80 16.47
C ALA A 250 26.69 -5.19 16.87
N LEU A 251 27.18 -4.21 16.11
CA LEU A 251 28.29 -3.34 16.52
C LEU A 251 27.74 -2.07 17.15
#